data_AF-A0A537XJ19-F1
#
_entry.id   AF-A0A537XJ19-F1
#
_cell.length_a   1.000
_cell.length_b   1.000
_cell.length_c   1.000
_cell.angle_alpha   90.00
_cell.angle_beta   90.00
_cell.angle_gamma   90.00
#
_symmetry.space_group_name_H-M   'P 1'
#
loop_
_entity.id
_entity.type
_entity.pdbx_description
1 polymer ?
#
loop_
_entity_poly.entity_id
_entity_poly.type
_entity_poly.pdbx_seq_one_letter_code
_entity_poly.pdbx_strand_id
1 'polypeptide(L)'
;MDSGDPELRMLFPDARSTTVEGALDELEAPERTERPRVLLNMIASADGKATFGGRTAALGNAADRALFHGLRGRVDAVLVGAGTVRAERYGPMVREQDRRQRRIERGLEEQPLACVVSATLELAPDLPLLADSSSRVVMITPSDAELAPCAARVEYVRAETGGRL
;
A
#
# COMPACT_ATOMS: atom_id res chain seq x y z
N MET A 1 -22.15 -0.49 -16.97
CA MET A 1 -21.20 -1.50 -17.48
C MET A 1 -21.01 -2.48 -16.36
N ASP A 2 -21.24 -3.75 -16.66
CA ASP A 2 -21.16 -4.86 -15.72
C ASP A 2 -19.82 -4.82 -14.98
N SER A 3 -19.84 -4.48 -13.70
CA SER A 3 -18.64 -4.49 -12.86
C SER A 3 -18.99 -5.18 -11.55
N GLY A 4 -19.47 -6.41 -11.69
CA GLY A 4 -19.47 -7.34 -10.57
C GLY A 4 -18.08 -7.44 -9.95
N ASP A 5 -18.05 -7.71 -8.66
CA ASP A 5 -16.82 -7.93 -7.91
C ASP A 5 -16.00 -9.06 -8.56
N PRO A 6 -14.74 -8.82 -8.99
CA PRO A 6 -13.97 -9.83 -9.71
C PRO A 6 -13.78 -11.11 -8.89
N GLU A 7 -13.84 -12.27 -9.57
CA GLU A 7 -13.55 -13.55 -8.94
C GLU A 7 -12.04 -13.79 -8.77
N LEU A 8 -11.71 -14.45 -7.67
CA LEU A 8 -10.39 -14.95 -7.33
C LEU A 8 -10.47 -16.45 -7.02
N ARG A 9 -9.41 -17.18 -7.36
CA ARG A 9 -9.20 -18.54 -6.87
C ARG A 9 -8.17 -18.50 -5.75
N MET A 10 -8.61 -18.70 -4.51
CA MET A 10 -7.69 -18.93 -3.41
C MET A 10 -7.12 -20.34 -3.51
N LEU A 11 -5.82 -20.46 -3.26
CA LEU A 11 -5.10 -21.73 -3.32
C LEU A 11 -4.83 -22.32 -1.94
N PHE A 12 -4.81 -21.47 -0.90
CA PHE A 12 -4.54 -21.82 0.48
C PHE A 12 -5.51 -21.07 1.43
N PRO A 13 -5.76 -21.57 2.65
CA PRO A 13 -5.40 -22.91 3.12
C PRO A 13 -6.17 -24.01 2.38
N ASP A 14 -7.41 -23.73 1.98
CA ASP A 14 -8.24 -24.61 1.16
C ASP A 14 -8.60 -23.95 -0.17
N ALA A 15 -8.41 -24.69 -1.25
CA ALA A 15 -8.63 -24.19 -2.59
C ALA A 15 -10.13 -23.93 -2.84
N ARG A 16 -10.49 -22.68 -3.12
CA ARG A 16 -11.87 -22.25 -3.37
C ARG A 16 -11.94 -21.01 -4.25
N SER A 17 -13.09 -20.82 -4.88
CA SER A 17 -13.42 -19.55 -5.53
C SER A 17 -14.02 -18.59 -4.50
N THR A 18 -13.70 -17.31 -4.64
CA THR A 18 -14.27 -16.21 -3.87
C THR A 18 -14.31 -14.96 -4.73
N THR A 19 -14.91 -13.89 -4.25
CA THR A 19 -14.79 -12.57 -4.85
C THR A 19 -13.70 -11.76 -4.14
N VAL A 20 -13.26 -10.65 -4.72
CA VAL A 20 -12.27 -9.77 -4.06
C VAL A 20 -12.80 -9.26 -2.71
N GLU A 21 -14.06 -8.82 -2.63
CA GLU A 21 -14.67 -8.37 -1.37
C GLU A 21 -14.74 -9.52 -0.36
N GLY A 22 -15.14 -10.73 -0.79
CA GLY A 22 -15.15 -11.91 0.07
C GLY A 22 -13.76 -12.25 0.62
N ALA A 23 -12.72 -12.24 -0.21
CA ALA A 23 -11.34 -12.44 0.23
C ALA A 23 -10.88 -11.38 1.24
N LEU A 24 -11.32 -10.13 1.06
CA LEU A 24 -10.98 -9.05 1.97
C LEU A 24 -11.75 -9.14 3.28
N ASP A 25 -13.00 -9.62 3.29
CA ASP A 25 -13.83 -9.79 4.49
C ASP A 25 -13.26 -10.86 5.42
N GLU A 26 -12.64 -11.89 4.86
CA GLU A 26 -11.91 -12.90 5.62
C GLU A 26 -10.63 -12.36 6.29
N LEU A 27 -10.16 -11.16 5.96
CA LEU A 27 -9.11 -10.48 6.71
C LEU A 27 -9.68 -9.94 8.03
N GLU A 28 -10.21 -10.83 8.88
CA GLU A 28 -10.65 -10.48 10.24
C GLU A 28 -9.51 -9.81 11.00
N ALA A 29 -9.80 -8.75 11.75
CA ALA A 29 -8.82 -8.14 12.64
C ALA A 29 -8.62 -9.06 13.86
N PRO A 30 -7.44 -9.69 14.04
CA PRO A 30 -7.17 -10.46 15.25
C PRO A 30 -7.13 -9.54 16.47
N GLU A 31 -7.11 -10.13 17.66
CA GLU A 31 -6.91 -9.39 18.91
C GLU A 31 -5.72 -8.42 18.80
N ARG A 32 -5.88 -7.21 19.34
CA ARG A 32 -4.83 -6.19 19.30
C ARG A 32 -3.63 -6.70 20.10
N THR A 33 -2.51 -6.90 19.41
CA THR A 33 -1.23 -7.23 20.04
C THR A 33 -0.34 -5.99 20.16
N GLU A 34 0.80 -6.10 20.86
CA GLU A 34 1.80 -5.03 20.94
C GLU A 34 2.46 -4.70 19.59
N ARG A 35 2.33 -5.56 18.57
CA ARG A 35 2.91 -5.37 17.24
C ARG A 35 1.84 -5.21 16.16
N PRO A 36 2.09 -4.41 15.11
CA PRO A 36 1.16 -4.29 14.00
C PRO A 36 1.05 -5.62 13.25
N ARG A 37 -0.17 -6.00 12.87
CA ARG A 37 -0.38 -7.07 11.89
C ARG A 37 0.13 -6.60 10.53
N VAL A 38 0.93 -7.43 9.88
CA VAL A 38 1.45 -7.14 8.54
C VAL A 38 0.74 -8.01 7.52
N LEU A 39 0.14 -7.37 6.53
CA LEU A 39 -0.37 -8.02 5.32
C LEU A 39 0.67 -7.84 4.22
N LEU A 40 1.08 -8.94 3.59
CA LEU A 40 1.93 -8.90 2.40
C LEU A 40 1.05 -9.15 1.17
N ASN A 41 1.04 -8.18 0.25
CA ASN A 41 0.42 -8.36 -1.06
C ASN A 41 1.51 -8.32 -2.12
N MET A 42 1.57 -9.36 -2.95
CA MET A 42 2.60 -9.52 -3.95
C MET A 42 2.02 -10.20 -5.19
N ILE A 43 2.54 -9.80 -6.35
CA ILE A 43 2.32 -10.48 -7.60
C ILE A 43 3.62 -11.10 -8.10
N ALA A 44 3.54 -12.31 -8.64
CA ALA A 44 4.65 -13.00 -9.25
C ALA A 44 4.18 -13.77 -10.48
N SER A 45 5.05 -13.91 -11.49
CA SER A 45 4.87 -14.89 -12.55
C SER A 45 5.00 -16.31 -12.02
N ALA A 46 4.58 -17.31 -12.81
CA ALA A 46 4.67 -18.72 -12.45
C ALA A 46 6.11 -19.19 -12.14
N ASP A 47 7.12 -18.54 -12.74
CA ASP A 47 8.54 -18.78 -12.48
C ASP A 47 9.16 -17.87 -11.40
N GLY A 48 8.33 -17.11 -10.66
CA GLY A 48 8.74 -16.35 -9.47
C GLY A 48 9.27 -14.94 -9.72
N LYS A 49 9.10 -14.38 -10.93
CA LYS A 49 9.53 -13.00 -11.21
C LYS A 49 8.49 -11.99 -10.73
N ALA A 50 8.94 -10.97 -10.01
CA ALA A 50 8.08 -9.92 -9.46
C ALA A 50 7.81 -8.77 -10.45
N THR A 51 8.52 -8.71 -11.57
CA THR A 51 8.37 -7.64 -12.58
C THR A 51 8.49 -8.19 -13.98
N PHE A 52 7.76 -7.60 -14.94
CA PHE A 52 7.95 -7.84 -16.36
C PHE A 52 8.34 -6.51 -17.03
N GLY A 53 9.52 -6.46 -17.66
CA GLY A 53 10.04 -5.21 -18.26
C GLY A 53 10.29 -4.08 -17.25
N GLY A 54 10.59 -4.40 -15.98
CA GLY A 54 10.86 -3.42 -14.92
C GLY A 54 9.61 -2.80 -14.27
N ARG A 55 8.40 -3.26 -14.63
CA ARG A 55 7.14 -2.82 -14.00
C ARG A 55 6.36 -4.01 -13.43
N THR A 56 5.65 -3.79 -12.34
CA THR A 56 4.76 -4.80 -11.73
C THR A 56 3.42 -4.87 -12.44
N ALA A 57 2.92 -3.74 -12.96
CA ALA A 57 1.59 -3.63 -13.56
C ALA A 57 1.34 -4.59 -14.75
N ALA A 58 2.40 -5.00 -15.46
CA ALA A 58 2.29 -5.91 -16.60
C ALA A 58 1.96 -7.37 -16.22
N LEU A 59 2.09 -7.74 -14.93
CA LEU A 59 1.71 -9.05 -14.43
C LEU A 59 0.25 -9.09 -13.94
N GLY A 60 -0.32 -7.93 -13.59
CA GLY A 60 -1.63 -7.81 -12.94
C GLY A 60 -2.82 -7.84 -13.89
N ASN A 61 -3.99 -8.18 -13.35
CA ASN A 61 -5.27 -8.15 -14.05
C ASN A 61 -6.28 -7.25 -13.31
N ALA A 62 -7.56 -7.28 -13.71
CA ALA A 62 -8.60 -6.50 -13.04
C ALA A 62 -8.80 -6.91 -11.57
N ALA A 63 -8.74 -8.21 -11.27
CA ALA A 63 -8.90 -8.73 -9.91
C ALA A 63 -7.72 -8.36 -9.01
N ASP A 64 -6.48 -8.42 -9.51
CA ASP A 64 -5.28 -7.96 -8.81
C ASP A 64 -5.37 -6.48 -8.41
N ARG A 65 -5.79 -5.62 -9.36
CA ARG A 65 -6.01 -4.19 -9.07
C ARG A 65 -7.11 -3.97 -8.05
N ALA A 66 -8.22 -4.70 -8.16
CA ALA A 66 -9.33 -4.61 -7.22
C ALA A 66 -8.88 -5.02 -5.80
N LEU A 67 -8.14 -6.13 -5.67
CA LEU A 67 -7.60 -6.61 -4.41
C LEU A 67 -6.59 -5.62 -3.81
N PHE A 68 -5.68 -5.10 -4.63
CA PHE A 68 -4.69 -4.10 -4.22
C PHE A 68 -5.34 -2.82 -3.66
N HIS A 69 -6.36 -2.29 -4.35
CA HIS A 69 -7.10 -1.12 -3.87
C HIS A 69 -7.97 -1.42 -2.65
N GLY A 70 -8.60 -2.60 -2.62
CA GLY A 70 -9.41 -3.05 -1.49
C GLY A 70 -8.60 -3.20 -0.21
N LEU A 71 -7.39 -3.78 -0.29
CA LEU A 71 -6.46 -3.89 0.84
C LEU A 71 -6.09 -2.52 1.41
N ARG A 72 -5.75 -1.54 0.55
CA ARG A 72 -5.50 -0.15 0.99
C ARG A 72 -6.70 0.49 1.68
N GLY A 73 -7.91 0.03 1.35
CA GLY A 73 -9.15 0.43 2.00
C GLY A 73 -9.37 -0.15 3.40
N ARG A 74 -8.53 -1.09 3.87
CA ARG A 74 -8.77 -1.83 5.12
C ARG A 74 -7.61 -1.79 6.13
N VAL A 75 -6.54 -1.05 5.81
CA VAL A 75 -5.35 -0.95 6.67
C VAL A 75 -5.18 0.44 7.26
N ASP A 76 -4.53 0.53 8.41
CA ASP A 76 -4.11 1.79 9.03
C ASP A 76 -2.95 2.45 8.28
N ALA A 77 -2.04 1.64 7.74
CA ALA A 77 -0.83 2.08 7.08
C ALA A 77 -0.44 1.19 5.89
N VAL A 78 0.28 1.77 4.93
CA VAL A 78 0.87 1.08 3.78
C VAL A 78 2.38 1.29 3.82
N LEU A 79 3.13 0.21 4.00
CA LEU A 79 4.59 0.21 3.93
C LEU A 79 5.06 -0.04 2.49
N VAL A 80 5.93 0.83 1.97
CA VAL A 80 6.43 0.73 0.59
C VAL A 80 7.86 1.25 0.48
N GLY A 81 8.67 0.68 -0.40
CA GLY A 81 10.01 1.19 -0.69
C GLY A 81 9.99 2.42 -1.60
N ALA A 82 10.89 3.39 -1.38
CA ALA A 82 11.01 4.60 -2.20
C ALA A 82 11.24 4.31 -3.69
N GLY A 83 11.95 3.23 -4.02
CA GLY A 83 12.12 2.79 -5.41
C GLY A 83 10.80 2.49 -6.12
N THR A 84 9.90 1.79 -5.44
CA THR A 84 8.55 1.49 -5.96
C THR A 84 7.71 2.75 -6.08
N VAL A 85 7.74 3.64 -5.08
CA VAL A 85 7.02 4.92 -5.13
C VAL A 85 7.42 5.75 -6.35
N ARG A 86 8.72 5.79 -6.67
CA ARG A 86 9.24 6.48 -7.87
C ARG A 86 8.81 5.78 -9.16
N ALA A 87 9.05 4.47 -9.26
CA ALA A 87 8.81 3.70 -10.48
C ALA A 87 7.33 3.69 -10.88
N GLU A 88 6.43 3.57 -9.91
CA GLU A 88 4.99 3.43 -10.13
C GLU A 88 4.24 4.76 -9.90
N ARG A 89 4.95 5.86 -9.64
CA ARG A 89 4.42 7.21 -9.36
C ARG A 89 3.18 7.19 -8.46
N TYR A 90 3.30 6.57 -7.28
CA TYR A 90 2.19 6.47 -6.34
C TYR A 90 1.65 7.86 -5.99
N GLY A 91 0.32 7.96 -5.91
CA GLY A 91 -0.40 9.11 -5.35
C GLY A 91 -1.05 8.73 -4.03
N PRO A 92 -2.10 9.46 -3.62
CA PRO A 92 -2.93 9.09 -2.47
C PRO A 92 -3.30 7.61 -2.52
N MET A 93 -3.14 6.93 -1.40
CA MET A 93 -3.28 5.47 -1.34
C MET A 93 -4.72 5.04 -1.70
N VAL A 94 -5.70 5.84 -1.28
CA VAL A 94 -7.12 5.66 -1.58
C VAL A 94 -7.64 6.87 -2.34
N ARG A 95 -7.90 6.73 -3.63
CA ARG A 95 -8.30 7.85 -4.50
C ARG A 95 -9.80 8.06 -4.51
N GLU A 96 -10.59 6.99 -4.52
CA GLU A 96 -12.04 7.07 -4.70
C GLU A 96 -12.73 7.49 -3.40
N GLN A 97 -13.59 8.51 -3.48
CA GLN A 97 -14.32 9.06 -2.34
C GLN A 97 -15.16 8.00 -1.62
N ASP A 98 -15.82 7.10 -2.35
CA ASP A 98 -16.63 6.04 -1.74
C ASP A 98 -15.77 5.07 -0.90
N ARG A 99 -14.52 4.80 -1.30
CA ARG A 99 -13.60 3.96 -0.51
C ARG A 99 -13.12 4.69 0.73
N ARG A 100 -12.89 5.99 0.63
CA ARG A 100 -12.55 6.85 1.77
C ARG A 100 -13.69 6.90 2.78
N GLN A 101 -14.93 7.02 2.32
CA GLN A 101 -16.12 6.99 3.18
C GLN A 101 -16.25 5.64 3.90
N ARG A 102 -16.06 4.52 3.19
CA ARG A 102 -16.06 3.18 3.79
C ARG A 102 -14.96 2.98 4.84
N ARG A 103 -13.80 3.65 4.70
CA ARG A 103 -12.75 3.66 5.72
C ARG A 103 -13.22 4.34 7.00
N ILE A 104 -13.83 5.53 6.86
CA ILE A 104 -14.37 6.30 7.99
C ILE A 104 -15.47 5.52 8.71
N GLU A 105 -16.38 4.86 7.98
CA GLU A 105 -17.42 4.00 8.55
C GLU A 105 -16.85 2.82 9.35
N ARG A 106 -15.64 2.37 9.02
CA ARG A 106 -14.89 1.34 9.74
C ARG A 106 -14.04 1.90 10.90
N GLY A 107 -14.12 3.20 11.18
CA GLY A 107 -13.33 3.87 12.22
C GLY A 107 -11.87 4.13 11.83
N LEU A 108 -11.54 4.06 10.54
CA LEU A 108 -10.21 4.37 10.01
C LEU A 108 -10.13 5.81 9.51
N GLU A 109 -8.90 6.34 9.45
CA GLU A 109 -8.60 7.61 8.77
C GLU A 109 -8.93 7.55 7.28
N GLU A 110 -9.30 8.69 6.68
CA GLU A 110 -9.68 8.82 5.27
C GLU A 110 -8.61 8.26 4.32
N GLN A 111 -7.34 8.52 4.63
CA GLN A 111 -6.16 7.92 4.01
C GLN A 111 -5.45 6.99 5.00
N PRO A 112 -4.94 5.83 4.56
CA PRO A 112 -3.95 5.11 5.34
C PRO A 112 -2.64 5.90 5.38
N LEU A 113 -1.89 5.76 6.48
CA LEU A 113 -0.55 6.34 6.61
C LEU A 113 0.39 5.75 5.57
N ALA A 114 1.05 6.58 4.77
CA ALA A 114 2.07 6.10 3.83
C ALA A 114 3.42 5.99 4.53
N CYS A 115 3.87 4.78 4.83
CA CYS A 115 5.19 4.52 5.41
C CYS A 115 6.18 4.21 4.28
N VAL A 116 7.05 5.15 3.96
CA VAL A 116 8.00 5.03 2.85
C VAL A 116 9.40 4.70 3.40
N VAL A 117 9.94 3.55 3.03
CA VAL A 117 11.29 3.14 3.40
C VAL A 117 12.28 3.66 2.37
N SER A 118 13.29 4.41 2.81
CA SER A 118 14.29 5.00 1.94
C SER A 118 15.65 5.12 2.61
N ALA A 119 16.72 4.66 1.96
CA ALA A 119 18.07 4.81 2.47
C ALA A 119 18.60 6.26 2.33
N THR A 120 18.23 6.95 1.25
CA THR A 120 18.84 8.23 0.83
C THR A 120 17.86 9.40 0.81
N LEU A 121 16.56 9.15 0.94
CA LEU A 121 15.49 10.17 0.78
C LEU A 121 15.47 10.87 -0.59
N GLU A 122 16.01 10.23 -1.63
CA GLU A 122 15.92 10.74 -3.01
C GLU A 122 14.52 10.53 -3.59
N LEU A 123 13.57 11.38 -3.20
CA LEU A 123 12.22 11.45 -3.76
C LEU A 123 11.94 12.88 -4.22
N ALA A 124 11.44 13.03 -5.46
CA ALA A 124 11.12 14.34 -6.00
C ALA A 124 9.80 14.87 -5.38
N PRO A 125 9.73 16.17 -5.03
CA PRO A 125 8.56 16.75 -4.36
C PRO A 125 7.30 16.78 -5.24
N ASP A 126 7.45 16.63 -6.56
CA ASP A 126 6.36 16.55 -7.54
C ASP A 126 5.78 15.13 -7.70
N LEU A 127 6.30 14.14 -6.96
CA LEU A 127 5.69 12.82 -6.90
C LEU A 127 4.24 12.95 -6.41
N PRO A 128 3.26 12.29 -7.05
CA PRO A 128 1.85 12.51 -6.71
C PRO A 128 1.51 12.28 -5.23
N LEU A 129 2.23 11.39 -4.54
CA LEU A 129 2.08 11.16 -3.10
C LEU A 129 2.56 12.36 -2.26
N LEU A 130 3.64 13.03 -2.67
CA LEU A 130 4.22 14.18 -1.95
C LEU A 130 3.57 15.51 -2.36
N ALA A 131 3.02 15.58 -3.57
CA ALA A 131 2.29 16.73 -4.07
C ALA A 131 0.84 16.82 -3.56
N ASP A 132 0.34 15.81 -2.82
CA ASP A 132 -1.01 15.77 -2.31
C ASP A 132 -1.08 16.16 -0.82
N SER A 133 -1.79 17.26 -0.52
CA SER A 133 -1.92 17.80 0.84
C SER A 133 -2.75 16.95 1.81
N SER A 134 -3.55 16.00 1.30
CA SER A 134 -4.30 15.05 2.15
C SER A 134 -3.44 13.85 2.57
N SER A 135 -2.26 13.69 1.97
CA SER A 135 -1.37 12.58 2.24
C SER A 135 -0.53 12.84 3.50
N ARG A 136 -0.54 11.86 4.40
CA ARG A 136 0.38 11.76 5.54
C ARG A 136 1.43 10.71 5.23
N VAL A 137 2.70 11.09 5.32
CA VAL A 137 3.83 10.26 4.94
C VAL A 137 4.82 10.17 6.10
N VAL A 138 5.17 8.96 6.50
CA VAL A 138 6.30 8.70 7.39
C VAL A 138 7.45 8.17 6.56
N MET A 139 8.58 8.87 6.58
CA MET A 139 9.82 8.42 5.98
C MET A 139 10.61 7.60 7.00
N ILE A 140 10.80 6.31 6.71
CA ILE A 140 11.63 5.41 7.52
C ILE A 140 13.00 5.33 6.86
N THR A 141 14.03 5.83 7.55
CA THR A 141 15.33 6.07 6.92
C THR A 141 16.48 6.08 7.92
N PRO A 142 17.69 5.63 7.54
CA PRO A 142 18.90 5.84 8.34
C PRO A 142 19.59 7.19 8.07
N SER A 143 19.14 7.93 7.05
CA SER A 143 19.76 9.21 6.67
C SER A 143 19.25 10.34 7.57
N ASP A 144 20.09 11.34 7.87
CA ASP A 144 19.69 12.60 8.50
C ASP A 144 19.18 13.65 7.49
N ALA A 145 19.15 13.31 6.19
CA ALA A 145 18.65 14.21 5.17
C ALA A 145 17.14 14.51 5.35
N GLU A 146 16.68 15.55 4.67
CA GLU A 146 15.26 15.90 4.59
C GLU A 146 14.86 16.03 3.13
N LEU A 147 13.60 15.71 2.83
CA LEU A 147 13.01 15.98 1.52
C LEU A 147 12.95 17.49 1.30
N ALA A 148 13.00 17.88 0.02
CA ALA A 148 12.60 19.22 -0.37
C ALA A 148 11.14 19.50 0.08
N PRO A 149 10.78 20.77 0.36
CA PRO A 149 9.42 21.13 0.74
C PRO A 149 8.38 20.58 -0.25
N CYS A 150 7.31 19.98 0.28
CA CYS A 150 6.23 19.39 -0.49
C CYS A 150 4.87 19.64 0.18
N ALA A 151 3.78 19.29 -0.49
CA ALA A 151 2.43 19.55 0.02
C ALA A 151 1.98 18.53 1.08
N ALA A 152 2.44 17.29 1.00
CA ALA A 152 2.14 16.24 1.96
C ALA A 152 2.71 16.57 3.35
N ARG A 153 2.04 16.09 4.40
CA ARG A 153 2.60 16.13 5.76
C ARG A 153 3.63 15.00 5.89
N VAL A 154 4.90 15.37 6.06
CA VAL A 154 6.01 14.42 6.18
C VAL A 154 6.53 14.38 7.62
N GLU A 155 6.64 13.18 8.17
CA GLU A 155 7.29 12.88 9.44
C GLU A 155 8.46 11.92 9.18
N TYR A 156 9.50 11.95 10.01
CA TYR A 156 10.69 11.10 9.84
C TYR A 156 10.87 10.16 11.03
N VAL A 157 11.06 8.88 10.73
CA VAL A 157 11.53 7.87 11.68
C VAL A 157 12.96 7.51 11.30
N ARG A 158 13.91 7.97 12.11
CA ARG A 158 15.34 7.70 11.91
C ARG A 158 15.66 6.32 12.52
N ALA A 159 15.94 5.34 11.67
CA ALA A 159 16.17 3.96 12.06
C ALA A 159 17.60 3.54 11.73
N GLU A 160 18.28 2.83 12.63
CA GLU A 160 19.64 2.36 12.37
C GLU A 160 19.66 1.28 11.26
N THR A 161 20.73 1.26 10.48
CA THR A 161 20.98 0.20 9.50
C THR A 161 21.10 -1.14 10.23
N GLY A 162 20.14 -2.05 10.04
CA GLY A 162 20.10 -3.35 10.74
C GLY A 162 18.78 -3.65 11.46
N GLY A 163 17.81 -2.73 11.45
CA GLY A 163 16.44 -2.99 11.93
C GLY A 163 16.27 -2.88 13.44
N ARG A 164 17.20 -2.23 14.14
CA ARG A 164 16.97 -1.75 15.52
C ARG A 164 16.34 -0.35 15.43
N LEU A 165 15.18 -0.22 16.04
CA LEU A 165 14.50 1.05 16.32
C LEU A 165 14.86 1.50 17.74
#